data_AF-A0A7C8D2R8-F1
#
_entry.id   AF-A0A7C8D2R8-F1
#
_cell.length_a   1.000
_cell.length_b   1.000
_cell.length_c   1.000
_cell.angle_alpha   90.00
_cell.angle_beta   90.00
_cell.angle_gamma   90.00
#
_symmetry.space_group_name_H-M   'P 1'
#
loop_
_entity.id
_entity.type
_entity.pdbx_description
1 polymer ?
#
loop_
_entity_poly.entity_id
_entity_poly.type
_entity_poly.pdbx_seq_one_letter_code
_entity_poly.pdbx_strand_id
1 'polypeptide(L)'
;MHPNRYFCSVLEECRASLSKLSIFNLWYFKRQFAMLLEELQNIGNRMEASLQDKHDKSRYHDEAKKIHTELKALRMEKDEIEADIEEMQLLVKKDYQVEILHQKKMKLTREVNKLHKDKAELLDIDENLMDLEELW
;
A
#
# COMPACT_ATOMS: atom_id res chain seq x y z
N MET A 1 27.64 44.64 -12.83
CA MET A 1 27.61 43.35 -12.11
C MET A 1 28.57 42.43 -12.87
N HIS A 2 29.78 42.20 -12.36
CA HIS A 2 30.77 41.34 -13.02
C HIS A 2 30.29 39.87 -13.03
N PRO A 3 30.72 39.05 -14.01
CA PRO A 3 30.22 37.69 -14.22
C PRO A 3 30.68 36.78 -13.07
N ASN A 4 29.82 35.83 -12.68
CA ASN A 4 30.02 34.81 -11.63
C ASN A 4 31.48 34.59 -11.20
N ARG A 5 31.90 35.25 -10.12
CA ARG A 5 33.20 35.02 -9.49
C ARG A 5 33.11 33.82 -8.57
N TYR A 6 34.14 32.98 -8.60
CA TYR A 6 34.20 31.76 -7.80
C TYR A 6 34.85 32.05 -6.43
N PHE A 7 34.48 31.27 -5.42
CA PHE A 7 34.99 31.38 -4.06
C PHE A 7 36.53 31.42 -4.02
N CYS A 8 37.19 30.53 -4.78
CA CYS A 8 38.64 30.47 -4.87
C CYS A 8 39.26 31.73 -5.51
N SER A 9 38.61 32.32 -6.51
CA SER A 9 39.08 33.55 -7.16
C SER A 9 39.06 34.73 -6.19
N VAL A 10 38.01 34.84 -5.36
CA VAL A 10 37.93 35.87 -4.32
C VAL A 10 38.98 35.64 -3.22
N LEU A 11 39.24 34.38 -2.87
CA LEU A 11 40.35 34.03 -1.95
C LEU A 11 41.73 34.38 -2.51
N GLU A 12 41.98 34.17 -3.80
CA GLU A 12 43.23 34.57 -4.46
C GLU A 12 43.43 36.08 -4.38
N GLU A 13 42.37 36.86 -4.57
CA GLU A 13 42.42 38.31 -4.41
C GLU A 13 42.65 38.75 -2.97
N CYS A 14 42.03 38.08 -1.99
CA CYS A 14 42.37 38.28 -0.58
C CYS A 14 43.86 38.05 -0.33
N ARG A 15 44.43 36.96 -0.84
CA ARG A 15 45.87 36.67 -0.71
C ARG A 15 46.75 37.72 -1.39
N ALA A 16 46.38 38.13 -2.60
CA ALA A 16 47.09 39.17 -3.34
C ALA A 16 47.05 40.52 -2.61
N SER A 17 45.89 40.90 -2.04
CA SER A 17 45.75 42.10 -1.22
C SER A 17 46.57 42.03 0.06
N LEU A 18 46.61 40.86 0.71
CA LEU A 18 47.41 40.66 1.92
C LEU A 18 48.91 40.84 1.66
N SER A 19 49.39 40.35 0.51
CA SER A 19 50.81 40.48 0.13
C SER A 19 51.28 41.93 -0.09
N LYS A 20 50.34 42.85 -0.34
CA LYS A 20 50.60 44.28 -0.59
C LYS A 20 50.31 45.16 0.63
N LEU A 21 49.89 44.55 1.73
CA LEU A 21 49.55 45.24 2.97
C LEU A 21 50.81 45.83 3.62
N SER A 22 50.72 47.09 3.99
CA SER A 22 51.73 47.82 4.75
C SER A 22 51.05 48.75 5.74
N ILE A 23 51.82 49.30 6.69
CA ILE A 23 51.26 50.18 7.71
C ILE A 23 50.64 51.47 7.11
N PHE A 24 51.15 51.91 5.96
CA PHE A 24 50.71 53.15 5.29
C PHE A 24 49.42 52.97 4.48
N ASN A 25 49.07 51.75 4.09
CA ASN A 25 47.91 51.45 3.24
C ASN A 25 46.84 50.61 3.97
N LEU A 26 47.02 50.39 5.27
CA LEU A 26 46.16 49.56 6.12
C LEU A 26 44.67 49.93 6.01
N TRP A 27 44.34 51.23 6.01
CA TRP A 27 42.95 51.68 5.92
C TRP A 27 42.30 51.35 4.57
N TYR A 28 43.03 51.52 3.48
CA TYR A 28 42.56 51.16 2.13
C TYR A 28 42.29 49.66 2.02
N PHE A 29 43.24 48.83 2.46
CA PHE A 29 43.08 47.39 2.43
C PHE A 29 42.00 46.89 3.40
N LYS A 30 41.80 47.53 4.55
CA LYS A 30 40.70 47.21 5.46
C LYS A 30 39.35 47.29 4.76
N ARG A 31 39.13 48.35 3.96
CA ARG A 31 37.89 48.49 3.16
C ARG A 31 37.81 47.42 2.07
N GLN A 32 38.92 47.13 1.39
CA GLN A 32 38.95 46.09 0.35
C GLN A 32 38.64 44.71 0.92
N PHE A 33 39.25 44.35 2.06
CA PHE A 33 39.00 43.08 2.75
C PHE A 33 37.56 42.96 3.24
N ALA A 34 36.94 44.05 3.70
CA ALA A 34 35.52 44.01 4.08
C ALA A 34 34.63 43.61 2.89
N MET A 35 34.86 44.17 1.70
CA MET A 35 34.11 43.81 0.49
C MET A 35 34.37 42.37 0.05
N LEU A 36 35.64 41.94 0.03
CA LEU A 36 35.99 40.58 -0.35
C LEU A 36 35.45 39.54 0.64
N LEU A 37 35.42 39.88 1.95
CA LEU A 37 34.86 39.01 2.98
C LEU A 37 33.35 38.85 2.82
N GLU A 38 32.63 39.94 2.53
CA GLU A 38 31.20 39.90 2.25
C GLU A 38 30.89 39.05 0.99
N GLU A 39 31.71 39.17 -0.04
CA GLU A 39 31.59 38.35 -1.25
C GLU A 39 31.84 36.86 -0.95
N LEU A 40 32.87 36.52 -0.15
CA LEU A 40 33.13 35.16 0.29
C LEU A 40 31.95 34.59 1.11
N GLN A 41 31.42 35.37 2.05
CA GLN A 41 30.25 34.96 2.85
C GLN A 41 29.05 34.67 1.95
N ASN A 42 28.75 35.55 1.00
CA ASN A 42 27.64 35.35 0.07
C ASN A 42 27.81 34.11 -0.81
N ILE A 43 29.01 33.86 -1.33
CA ILE A 43 29.28 32.66 -2.15
C ILE A 43 29.22 31.39 -1.27
N GLY A 44 29.82 31.43 -0.07
CA GLY A 44 29.81 30.32 0.89
C GLY A 44 28.40 29.93 1.30
N ASN A 45 27.56 30.89 1.69
CA ASN A 45 26.16 30.67 2.05
C ASN A 45 25.37 30.03 0.90
N ARG A 46 25.62 30.45 -0.35
CA ARG A 46 25.00 29.84 -1.54
C ARG A 46 25.47 28.41 -1.77
N MET A 47 26.74 28.11 -1.51
CA MET A 47 27.28 26.76 -1.61
C MET A 47 26.67 25.83 -0.55
N GLU A 48 26.61 26.28 0.71
CA GLU A 48 26.00 25.52 1.80
C GLU A 48 24.52 25.26 1.54
N ALA A 49 23.76 26.28 1.13
CA ALA A 49 22.36 26.13 0.74
C ALA A 49 22.19 25.10 -0.40
N SER A 50 23.02 25.17 -1.43
CA SER A 50 22.95 24.21 -2.55
C SER A 50 23.29 22.78 -2.14
N LEU A 51 24.24 22.59 -1.21
CA LEU A 51 24.56 21.26 -0.67
C LEU A 51 23.40 20.72 0.18
N GLN A 52 22.83 21.57 1.02
CA GLN A 52 21.67 21.24 1.85
C GLN A 52 20.47 20.85 0.98
N ASP A 53 20.15 21.64 -0.06
CA ASP A 53 19.07 21.35 -1.00
C ASP A 53 19.26 20.02 -1.71
N LYS A 54 20.50 19.69 -2.12
CA LYS A 54 20.81 18.39 -2.74
C LYS A 54 20.64 17.24 -1.76
N HIS A 55 21.09 17.42 -0.52
CA HIS A 55 20.94 16.42 0.54
C HIS A 55 19.45 16.17 0.84
N ASP A 56 18.67 17.24 1.05
CA ASP A 56 17.24 17.15 1.32
C ASP A 56 16.49 16.53 0.15
N LYS A 57 16.83 16.89 -1.10
CA LYS A 57 16.27 16.24 -2.30
C LYS A 57 16.55 14.74 -2.32
N SER A 58 17.76 14.31 -2.00
CA SER A 58 18.10 12.88 -1.94
C SER A 58 17.26 12.17 -0.89
N ARG A 59 17.19 12.74 0.33
CA ARG A 59 16.40 12.18 1.43
C ARG A 59 14.93 12.02 1.04
N TYR A 60 14.31 13.06 0.48
CA TYR A 60 12.91 13.00 0.06
C TYR A 60 12.67 11.98 -1.05
N HIS A 61 13.61 11.83 -1.98
CA HIS A 61 13.49 10.83 -3.03
C HIS A 61 13.55 9.40 -2.46
N ASP A 62 14.44 9.15 -1.50
CA ASP A 62 14.58 7.83 -0.86
C ASP A 62 13.35 7.50 0.00
N GLU A 63 12.83 8.47 0.76
CA GLU A 63 11.59 8.34 1.51
C GLU A 63 10.39 8.08 0.59
N ALA A 64 10.26 8.82 -0.51
CA ALA A 64 9.18 8.62 -1.47
C ALA A 64 9.23 7.23 -2.10
N LYS A 65 10.42 6.73 -2.43
CA LYS A 65 10.60 5.38 -2.97
C LYS A 65 10.20 4.30 -1.96
N LYS A 66 10.57 4.48 -0.68
CA LYS A 66 10.18 3.57 0.40
C LYS A 66 8.67 3.54 0.56
N ILE A 67 8.04 4.70 0.72
CA ILE A 67 6.59 4.84 0.85
C ILE A 67 5.87 4.24 -0.36
N HIS A 68 6.34 4.48 -1.57
CA HIS A 68 5.73 3.91 -2.78
C HIS A 68 5.75 2.37 -2.77
N THR A 69 6.86 1.78 -2.31
CA THR A 69 7.02 0.33 -2.22
C THR A 69 6.08 -0.26 -1.16
N GLU A 70 6.00 0.37 0.02
CA GLU A 70 5.08 -0.03 1.10
C GLU A 70 3.62 0.09 0.67
N LEU A 71 3.25 1.18 -0.01
CA LEU A 71 1.90 1.40 -0.52
C LEU A 71 1.52 0.33 -1.56
N LYS A 72 2.46 -0.04 -2.45
CA LYS A 72 2.23 -1.12 -3.41
C LYS A 72 2.00 -2.46 -2.71
N ALA A 73 2.82 -2.81 -1.71
CA ALA A 73 2.65 -4.05 -0.96
C ALA A 73 1.29 -4.10 -0.24
N LEU A 74 0.92 -3.02 0.45
CA LEU A 74 -0.37 -2.92 1.15
C LEU A 74 -1.57 -2.99 0.20
N ARG A 75 -1.45 -2.44 -1.02
CA ARG A 75 -2.50 -2.58 -2.04
C ARG A 75 -2.68 -4.03 -2.48
N MET A 76 -1.58 -4.75 -2.72
CA MET A 76 -1.65 -6.16 -3.10
C MET A 76 -2.29 -7.00 -2.00
N GLU A 77 -1.89 -6.78 -0.74
CA GLU A 77 -2.47 -7.47 0.42
C GLU A 77 -3.97 -7.15 0.58
N LYS A 78 -4.35 -5.88 0.37
CA LYS A 78 -5.77 -5.48 0.37
C LYS A 78 -6.56 -6.23 -0.71
N ASP A 79 -6.04 -6.27 -1.93
CA ASP A 79 -6.73 -6.90 -3.06
C ASP A 79 -6.86 -8.43 -2.85
N GLU A 80 -5.85 -9.06 -2.24
CA GLU A 80 -5.88 -10.49 -1.86
C GLU A 80 -6.95 -10.76 -0.80
N ILE A 81 -7.00 -9.94 0.26
CA ILE A 81 -8.02 -10.06 1.31
C ILE A 81 -9.43 -9.81 0.73
N GLU A 82 -9.61 -8.89 -0.20
CA GLU A 82 -10.90 -8.67 -0.87
C GLU A 82 -11.35 -9.90 -1.66
N ALA A 83 -10.43 -10.57 -2.37
CA ALA A 83 -10.72 -11.81 -3.07
C ALA A 83 -11.11 -12.95 -2.11
N ASP A 84 -10.39 -13.10 -0.99
CA ASP A 84 -10.70 -14.10 0.04
C ASP A 84 -12.08 -13.87 0.68
N ILE A 85 -12.46 -12.61 0.90
CA ILE A 85 -13.79 -12.25 1.41
C ILE A 85 -14.88 -12.67 0.40
N GLU A 86 -14.69 -12.39 -0.89
CA GLU A 86 -15.64 -12.78 -1.93
C GLU A 86 -15.80 -14.31 -2.02
N GLU A 87 -14.69 -15.05 -1.93
CA GLU A 87 -14.72 -16.52 -1.90
C GLU A 87 -15.48 -17.04 -0.69
N MET A 88 -15.17 -16.53 0.51
CA MET A 88 -15.88 -16.94 1.73
C MET A 88 -17.37 -16.62 1.67
N GLN A 89 -17.77 -15.48 1.09
CA GLN A 89 -19.19 -15.16 0.90
C GLN A 89 -19.90 -16.15 -0.03
N LEU A 90 -19.22 -16.66 -1.06
CA LEU A 90 -19.77 -17.70 -1.93
C LEU A 90 -19.95 -19.03 -1.20
N LEU A 91 -18.99 -19.41 -0.35
CA LEU A 91 -19.10 -20.62 0.48
C LEU A 91 -20.29 -20.53 1.44
N VAL A 92 -20.44 -19.42 2.16
CA VAL A 92 -21.57 -19.20 3.08
C VAL A 92 -22.92 -19.31 2.34
N LYS A 93 -23.02 -18.77 1.11
CA LYS A 93 -24.22 -18.90 0.29
C LYS A 93 -24.51 -20.36 -0.09
N LYS A 94 -23.48 -21.15 -0.39
CA LYS A 94 -23.62 -22.59 -0.70
C LYS A 94 -24.09 -23.36 0.53
N ASP A 95 -23.52 -23.10 1.70
CA ASP A 95 -23.93 -23.75 2.95
C ASP A 95 -25.41 -23.51 3.27
N TYR A 96 -25.87 -22.26 3.07
CA TYR A 96 -27.30 -21.95 3.21
C TYR A 96 -28.18 -22.75 2.24
N GLN A 97 -27.76 -22.93 0.99
CA GLN A 97 -28.49 -23.75 0.02
C GLN A 97 -28.51 -25.23 0.41
N VAL A 98 -27.39 -25.75 0.92
CA VAL A 98 -27.29 -27.14 1.41
C VAL A 98 -28.28 -27.37 2.55
N GLU A 99 -28.40 -26.44 3.49
CA GLU A 99 -29.35 -26.54 4.60
C GLU A 99 -30.80 -26.59 4.11
N ILE A 100 -31.18 -25.76 3.13
CA ILE A 100 -32.51 -25.81 2.50
C ILE A 100 -32.77 -27.18 1.86
N LEU A 101 -31.80 -27.70 1.10
CA LEU A 101 -31.92 -29.00 0.45
C LEU A 101 -32.03 -30.14 1.48
N HIS A 102 -31.30 -30.05 2.59
CA HIS A 102 -31.35 -31.01 3.67
C HIS A 102 -32.76 -31.06 4.31
N GLN A 103 -33.34 -29.89 4.61
CA GLN A 103 -34.72 -29.81 5.12
C GLN A 103 -35.74 -30.38 4.13
N LYS A 104 -35.59 -30.09 2.84
CA LYS A 104 -36.47 -30.64 1.79
C LYS A 104 -36.35 -32.16 1.68
N LYS A 105 -35.14 -32.71 1.72
CA LYS A 105 -34.89 -34.15 1.74
C LYS A 105 -35.59 -34.80 2.94
N MET A 106 -35.44 -34.24 4.14
CA MET A 106 -36.10 -34.76 5.35
C MET A 106 -37.63 -34.79 5.22
N LYS A 107 -38.25 -33.75 4.65
CA LYS A 107 -39.69 -33.74 4.35
C LYS A 107 -40.08 -34.86 3.40
N LEU A 108 -39.41 -34.95 2.24
CA LEU A 108 -39.69 -35.96 1.23
C LEU A 108 -39.48 -37.39 1.76
N THR A 109 -38.45 -37.62 2.58
CA THR A 109 -38.23 -38.93 3.21
C THR A 109 -39.40 -39.34 4.10
N ARG A 110 -39.97 -38.41 4.87
CA ARG A 110 -41.17 -38.70 5.69
C ARG A 110 -42.37 -39.05 4.82
N GLU A 111 -42.58 -38.32 3.73
CA GLU A 111 -43.68 -38.58 2.78
C GLU A 111 -43.52 -39.94 2.09
N VAL A 112 -42.31 -40.27 1.61
CA VAL A 112 -42.02 -41.58 1.02
C VAL A 112 -42.27 -42.72 2.00
N ASN A 113 -41.79 -42.58 3.24
CA ASN A 113 -42.02 -43.60 4.26
C ASN A 113 -43.51 -43.79 4.58
N LYS A 114 -44.28 -42.69 4.59
CA LYS A 114 -45.74 -42.75 4.75
C LYS A 114 -46.38 -43.50 3.58
N LEU A 115 -46.07 -43.14 2.35
CA LEU A 115 -46.61 -43.80 1.15
C LEU A 115 -46.22 -45.27 1.06
N HIS A 116 -45.01 -45.64 1.50
CA HIS A 116 -44.61 -47.04 1.62
C HIS A 116 -45.47 -47.81 2.62
N LYS A 117 -45.78 -47.22 3.78
CA LYS A 117 -46.67 -47.81 4.78
C LYS A 117 -48.08 -47.98 4.22
N ASP A 118 -48.63 -46.90 3.65
CA ASP A 118 -49.97 -46.90 3.06
C ASP A 118 -50.08 -47.93 1.92
N LYS A 119 -49.03 -48.08 1.10
CA LYS A 119 -48.97 -49.11 0.05
C LYS A 119 -48.93 -50.53 0.62
N ALA A 120 -48.15 -50.78 1.68
CA ALA A 120 -48.08 -52.10 2.30
C ALA A 120 -49.45 -52.50 2.88
N GLU A 121 -50.12 -51.59 3.57
CA GLU A 121 -51.47 -51.82 4.11
C GLU A 121 -52.49 -52.14 3.01
N LEU A 122 -52.43 -51.46 1.86
CA LEU A 122 -53.31 -51.75 0.73
C LEU A 122 -53.06 -53.11 0.09
N LEU A 123 -51.80 -53.54 -0.02
CA LEU A 123 -51.45 -54.86 -0.54
C LEU A 123 -51.88 -55.99 0.40
N ASP A 124 -51.74 -55.81 1.72
CA ASP A 124 -52.25 -56.78 2.70
C ASP A 124 -53.78 -56.93 2.60
N ILE A 125 -54.51 -55.84 2.34
CA ILE A 125 -55.97 -55.89 2.13
C ILE A 125 -56.34 -56.64 0.85
N ASP A 126 -55.58 -56.44 -0.24
CA ASP A 126 -55.79 -57.09 -1.54
C ASP A 126 -55.53 -58.60 -1.46
N GLU A 127 -54.46 -59.04 -0.77
CA GLU A 127 -54.19 -60.46 -0.51
C GLU A 127 -55.31 -61.11 0.31
N ASN A 128 -55.78 -60.44 1.37
CA ASN A 128 -56.91 -60.95 2.18
C ASN A 128 -58.24 -61.02 1.40
N LEU A 129 -58.45 -60.14 0.41
CA LEU A 129 -59.63 -60.16 -0.47
C LEU A 129 -59.56 -61.30 -1.49
N MET A 130 -58.40 -61.57 -2.08
CA MET A 130 -58.19 -62.70 -2.98
C MET A 130 -58.36 -64.06 -2.26
N ASP A 131 -57.82 -64.19 -1.05
CA ASP A 131 -57.99 -65.40 -0.22
C ASP A 131 -59.48 -65.65 0.14
N LEU A 132 -60.28 -64.60 0.27
CA LEU A 132 -61.72 -64.69 0.50
C LEU A 132 -62.50 -65.08 -0.76
N GLU A 133 -62.08 -64.66 -1.96
CA GLU A 133 -62.70 -65.08 -3.22
C GLU A 133 -62.40 -66.54 -3.58
N GLU A 134 -61.25 -67.11 -3.18
CA GLU A 134 -60.94 -68.54 -3.39
C GLU A 134 -61.72 -69.50 -2.46
N LEU A 135 -62.40 -68.97 -1.43
CA LEU A 135 -63.18 -69.74 -0.44
C LEU A 135 -64.69 -69.83 -0.75
N TRP A 136 -65.15 -69.30 -1.89
CA TRP A 136 -66.55 -69.36 -2.39
C TRP A 136 -66.63 -70.01 -3.78
#